data_AF-A0A537XJA2-F1
#
_entry.id   AF-A0A537XJA2-F1
#
_cell.length_a   1.000
_cell.length_b   1.000
_cell.length_c   1.000
_cell.angle_alpha   90.00
_cell.angle_beta   90.00
_cell.angle_gamma   90.00
#
_symmetry.space_group_name_H-M   'P 1'
#
loop_
_entity.id
_entity.type
_entity.pdbx_description
1 polymer ?
#
loop_
_entity_poly.entity_id
_entity_poly.type
_entity_poly.pdbx_seq_one_letter_code
_entity_poly.pdbx_strand_id
1 'polypeptide(L)'
;MSSIHVIRLLAFGTLLMLPETSRAQQSPPIAEQIAKTYGVDSFGQIETIRYTWSLDAPNLKLSHTWEWSPKTDVIAYEGKDKNG
;
A
#
# COMPACT_ATOMS: atom_id res chain seq x y z
N MET A 1 -24.58 -31.08 -41.14
CA MET A 1 -23.60 -30.23 -40.42
C MET A 1 -23.12 -31.00 -39.21
N SER A 2 -21.84 -31.37 -39.19
CA SER A 2 -21.26 -32.36 -38.25
C SER A 2 -21.24 -31.82 -36.81
N SER A 3 -21.74 -32.62 -35.86
CA SER A 3 -21.81 -32.34 -34.41
C SER A 3 -20.47 -31.84 -33.81
N ILE A 4 -19.36 -32.25 -34.42
CA ILE A 4 -17.99 -31.85 -34.07
C ILE A 4 -17.77 -30.33 -34.22
N HIS A 5 -18.40 -29.67 -35.19
CA HIS A 5 -18.27 -28.23 -35.38
C HIS A 5 -19.02 -27.44 -34.30
N VAL A 6 -20.16 -27.95 -33.84
CA VAL A 6 -20.96 -27.32 -32.76
C VAL A 6 -20.23 -27.42 -31.43
N ILE A 7 -19.63 -28.58 -31.12
CA ILE A 7 -18.83 -28.80 -29.91
C ILE A 7 -17.59 -27.90 -29.89
N ARG A 8 -16.90 -27.76 -31.02
CA ARG A 8 -15.74 -26.86 -31.14
C ARG A 8 -16.15 -25.39 -30.96
N LEU A 9 -17.28 -24.96 -31.54
CA LEU A 9 -17.76 -23.60 -31.39
C LEU A 9 -18.13 -23.27 -29.93
N LEU A 10 -18.77 -24.22 -29.24
CA LEU A 10 -19.12 -24.07 -27.82
C LEU A 10 -17.88 -24.00 -26.92
N ALA A 11 -16.87 -24.83 -27.18
CA ALA A 11 -15.62 -24.83 -26.41
C ALA A 11 -14.80 -23.54 -26.60
N PHE A 12 -14.87 -22.91 -27.79
CA PHE A 12 -14.25 -21.60 -28.02
C PHE A 12 -15.02 -20.47 -27.33
N GLY A 13 -16.35 -20.55 -27.26
CA GLY A 13 -17.18 -19.56 -26.57
C GLY A 13 -16.97 -19.52 -25.05
N THR A 14 -16.70 -20.67 -24.42
CA THR A 14 -16.41 -20.74 -22.97
C THR A 14 -14.99 -20.30 -22.64
N LEU A 15 -14.03 -20.47 -23.55
CA LEU A 15 -12.64 -20.02 -23.34
C LEU A 15 -12.50 -18.48 -23.39
N LEU A 16 -13.37 -17.80 -24.13
CA LEU A 16 -13.45 -16.33 -24.20
C LEU A 16 -14.13 -15.70 -22.97
N MET A 17 -14.67 -16.51 -22.07
CA MET A 17 -15.25 -16.09 -20.78
C MET A 17 -14.29 -16.37 -19.63
N LEU A 18 -12.97 -16.43 -19.88
CA LEU A 18 -12.01 -16.24 -18.82
C LEU A 18 -12.11 -14.78 -18.39
N PRO A 19 -12.49 -14.46 -17.13
CA PRO A 19 -12.30 -13.12 -16.64
C PRO A 19 -10.79 -12.88 -16.72
N GLU A 20 -10.38 -12.00 -17.63
CA GLU A 20 -9.11 -11.31 -17.48
C GLU A 20 -9.23 -10.59 -16.14
N THR A 21 -8.74 -11.24 -15.09
CA THR A 21 -8.31 -10.55 -13.89
C THR A 21 -7.09 -9.75 -14.29
N SER A 22 -7.31 -8.72 -15.12
CA SER A 22 -6.47 -7.53 -15.20
C SER A 22 -6.65 -6.78 -13.88
N ARG A 23 -6.28 -7.46 -12.78
CA ARG A 23 -5.69 -6.74 -11.68
C ARG A 23 -4.40 -6.26 -12.29
N ALA A 24 -4.37 -4.97 -12.62
CA ALA A 24 -3.13 -4.24 -12.72
C ALA A 24 -2.20 -4.85 -11.68
N GLN A 25 -1.03 -5.34 -12.09
CA GLN A 25 0.04 -5.61 -11.13
C GLN A 25 0.29 -4.26 -10.47
N GLN A 26 -0.46 -3.98 -9.41
CA GLN A 26 -0.21 -2.89 -8.50
C GLN A 26 1.11 -3.32 -7.91
N SER A 27 2.18 -2.81 -8.51
CA SER A 27 3.50 -2.80 -7.88
C SER A 27 3.25 -2.53 -6.39
N PRO A 28 3.80 -3.35 -5.48
CA PRO A 28 3.62 -3.16 -4.06
C PRO A 28 3.84 -1.66 -3.77
N PRO A 29 2.93 -1.00 -3.02
CA PRO A 29 3.12 0.39 -2.62
C PRO A 29 4.58 0.63 -2.28
N ILE A 30 5.19 1.73 -2.74
CA ILE A 30 6.63 2.01 -2.54
C ILE A 30 7.07 1.73 -1.08
N ALA A 31 6.19 2.02 -0.14
CA ALA A 31 6.30 1.69 1.28
C ALA A 31 6.53 0.20 1.59
N GLU A 32 5.79 -0.72 0.97
CA GLU A 32 5.98 -2.17 1.12
C GLU A 32 7.33 -2.64 0.58
N GLN A 33 7.79 -2.05 -0.53
CA GLN A 33 9.11 -2.38 -1.10
C GLN A 33 10.25 -1.91 -0.17
N ILE A 34 10.12 -0.69 0.36
CA ILE A 34 11.03 -0.14 1.35
C ILE A 34 11.03 -1.04 2.59
N ALA A 35 9.86 -1.34 3.14
CA ALA A 35 9.71 -2.18 4.31
C ALA A 35 10.36 -3.56 4.14
N LYS A 36 10.12 -4.21 3.00
CA LYS A 36 10.74 -5.50 2.66
C LYS A 36 12.27 -5.41 2.57
N THR A 37 12.79 -4.31 2.01
CA THR A 37 14.25 -4.07 1.94
C THR A 37 14.88 -3.98 3.32
N TYR A 38 14.14 -3.47 4.30
CA TYR A 38 14.55 -3.38 5.71
C TYR A 38 14.09 -4.56 6.57
N GLY A 39 13.60 -5.65 5.97
CA GLY A 39 13.23 -6.88 6.70
C GLY A 39 11.88 -6.83 7.41
N VAL A 40 10.99 -5.91 7.02
CA VAL A 40 9.63 -5.80 7.55
C VAL A 40 8.64 -6.45 6.57
N ASP A 41 8.52 -7.77 6.65
CA ASP A 41 7.68 -8.57 5.73
C ASP A 41 6.17 -8.36 5.96
N SER A 42 5.77 -7.97 7.18
CA SER A 42 4.36 -7.80 7.58
C SER A 42 3.88 -6.34 7.48
N PHE A 43 4.46 -5.54 6.59
CA PHE A 43 4.15 -4.11 6.49
C PHE A 43 2.67 -3.80 6.26
N GLY A 44 1.97 -4.60 5.44
CA GLY A 44 0.53 -4.42 5.19
C GLY A 44 -0.38 -4.62 6.42
N GLN A 45 0.15 -5.20 7.50
CA GLN A 45 -0.57 -5.35 8.76
C GLN A 45 -0.44 -4.12 9.66
N ILE A 46 0.54 -3.23 9.37
CA ILE A 46 0.78 -2.03 10.16
C ILE A 46 -0.35 -1.04 9.92
N GLU A 47 -1.02 -0.64 11.00
CA GLU A 47 -2.11 0.34 10.96
C GLU A 47 -1.58 1.76 11.01
N THR A 48 -0.61 2.00 11.90
CA THR A 48 -0.08 3.32 12.18
C THR A 48 1.40 3.22 12.56
N ILE A 49 2.20 4.12 12.01
CA ILE A 49 3.60 4.34 12.36
C ILE A 49 3.69 5.70 13.03
N ARG A 50 4.21 5.73 14.25
CA ARG A 50 4.39 6.96 15.01
C ARG A 50 5.83 7.10 15.41
N TYR A 51 6.37 8.30 15.21
CA TYR A 51 7.71 8.62 15.62
C TYR A 51 7.72 10.00 16.25
N THR A 52 8.33 10.05 17.41
CA THR A 52 8.51 11.27 18.17
C THR A 52 10.00 11.49 18.34
N TRP A 53 10.45 12.68 18.01
CA TRP A 53 11.78 13.14 18.36
C TRP A 53 11.69 14.43 19.16
N SER A 54 12.59 14.55 20.11
CA SER A 54 12.65 15.67 21.03
C SER A 54 14.08 16.15 21.13
N LEU A 55 14.28 17.46 21.18
CA LEU A 55 15.57 18.08 21.40
C LEU A 55 15.46 19.03 22.58
N ASP A 56 16.29 18.80 23.59
CA ASP A 56 16.47 19.69 24.73
C ASP A 56 17.93 20.18 24.74
N ALA A 57 18.11 21.47 24.49
CA ALA A 57 19.40 22.15 24.51
C ALA A 57 19.23 23.53 25.17
N PRO A 58 20.32 24.18 25.62
CA PRO A 58 20.23 25.53 26.18
C PRO A 58 19.50 26.48 25.20
N ASN A 59 18.40 27.06 25.66
CA ASN A 59 17.48 27.94 24.90
C ASN A 59 16.67 27.30 23.77
N LEU A 60 16.70 25.96 23.59
CA LEU A 60 15.94 25.28 22.54
C LEU A 60 15.23 24.04 23.08
N LYS A 61 13.90 24.11 23.10
CA LYS A 61 13.02 22.96 23.37
C LYS A 61 12.11 22.72 22.20
N LEU A 62 12.33 21.58 21.52
CA LEU A 62 11.55 21.11 20.39
C LEU A 62 10.99 19.73 20.68
N SER A 63 9.73 19.54 20.31
CA SER A 63 9.07 18.23 20.28
C SER A 63 8.33 18.14 18.96
N HIS A 64 8.59 17.06 18.23
CA HIS A 64 7.98 16.78 16.94
C HIS A 64 7.49 15.34 16.99
N THR A 65 6.21 15.17 16.71
CA THR A 65 5.58 13.86 16.54
C THR A 65 5.01 13.80 15.13
N TRP A 66 5.35 12.76 14.39
CA TRP A 66 4.64 12.40 13.17
C TRP A 66 3.95 11.06 13.36
N GLU A 67 2.76 10.97 12.79
CA GLU A 67 1.94 9.78 12.76
C GLU A 67 1.53 9.54 11.30
N TRP A 68 1.80 8.35 10.78
CA TRP A 68 1.46 7.96 9.42
C TRP A 68 0.65 6.68 9.44
N SER A 69 -0.44 6.65 8.70
CA SER A 69 -1.27 5.46 8.50
C SER A 69 -1.02 4.89 7.10
N PRO A 70 -0.17 3.85 6.94
CA PRO A 70 0.26 3.37 5.62
C PRO A 70 -0.89 2.83 4.76
N LYS A 71 -1.97 2.35 5.41
CA LYS A 71 -3.17 1.84 4.72
C LYS A 71 -3.99 2.92 4.02
N THR A 72 -4.00 4.14 4.57
CA THR A 72 -4.79 5.26 4.06
C THR A 72 -3.93 6.38 3.48
N ASP A 73 -2.60 6.24 3.59
CA ASP A 73 -1.60 7.23 3.21
C ASP A 73 -1.83 8.62 3.86
N VAL A 74 -2.37 8.62 5.07
CA VAL A 74 -2.63 9.85 5.85
C VAL A 74 -1.46 10.11 6.78
N ILE A 75 -0.91 11.32 6.73
CA ILE A 75 0.15 11.79 7.63
C ILE A 75 -0.42 12.91 8.52
N ALA A 76 -0.31 12.71 9.83
CA ALA A 76 -0.54 13.72 10.84
C ALA A 76 0.80 14.16 11.44
N TYR A 77 0.95 15.46 11.62
CA TYR A 77 2.14 16.08 12.19
C TYR A 77 1.73 16.90 13.41
N GLU A 78 2.47 16.82 14.52
CA GLU A 78 2.33 17.65 15.73
C GLU A 78 3.71 18.22 16.11
N GLY A 79 3.78 19.53 16.32
CA GLY A 79 5.06 20.25 16.46
C GLY A 79 4.84 21.65 17.03
N LYS A 80 5.83 22.16 17.76
CA LYS A 80 5.76 23.48 18.42
C LYS A 80 5.61 24.64 17.43
N ASP A 81 6.02 24.44 16.18
CA ASP A 81 5.85 25.33 15.03
C ASP A 81 4.40 25.49 14.55
N LYS A 82 3.46 24.70 15.08
CA LYS A 82 2.02 24.80 14.73
C LYS A 82 1.26 25.91 15.47
N ASN A 83 1.84 26.46 16.52
CA ASN A 83 1.30 27.66 17.18
C ASN A 83 1.81 28.89 16.44
N GLY A 84 1.19 29.20 15.30
CA GLY A 84 1.36 30.47 14.60
C GLY A 84 0.96 31.67 15.46
#